data_AF-A0A9P8G2D5-F1
#
_entry.id   AF-A0A9P8G2D5-F1
#
_cell.length_a   1.000
_cell.length_b   1.000
_cell.length_c   1.000
_cell.angle_alpha   90.00
_cell.angle_beta   90.00
_cell.angle_gamma   90.00
#
_symmetry.space_group_name_H-M   'P 1'
#
loop_
_entity.id
_entity.type
_entity.pdbx_description
1 polymer ?
#
loop_
_entity_poly.entity_id
_entity_poly.type
_entity_poly.pdbx_seq_one_letter_code
_entity_poly.pdbx_strand_id
1 'polypeptide(L)'
;MSLLNIFSRRSEASPTYSPVSEDEDKLLDEPVQTTKAELEKLKQANANLKRVLAVFAIFFLAFLALIAFKSWKSHEDSLMFPRILKSPVPSMPMNIQTFERNSLYASRPSPESDAAWNALLPEGRGFVYVPESEKYSLPPGEKTFYGEIYSVSLFHQLHCLGQLRKYYWLLIDGVMSNSTSLRPMVDGLLGPSGEHVSHCFDYLRQTLQCAGDMALEWPRKEEDGSRFAVDGWGIPHECRNWDHIVDYMKASYFNLSMNSDIAPDHPMHKDAMVKL
;
A
#
# COMPACT_ATOMS: atom_id res chain seq x y z
N MET A 1 -105.22 -68.92 35.24
CA MET A 1 -103.81 -68.98 35.73
C MET A 1 -102.88 -68.95 34.52
N SER A 2 -101.81 -68.14 34.60
CA SER A 2 -100.69 -67.89 33.66
C SER A 2 -101.03 -67.27 32.29
N LEU A 3 -100.58 -66.06 31.92
CA LEU A 3 -99.26 -65.37 31.87
C LEU A 3 -98.51 -65.53 30.54
N LEU A 4 -98.30 -64.36 29.90
CA LEU A 4 -97.14 -63.90 29.12
C LEU A 4 -96.78 -64.60 27.79
N ASN A 5 -96.81 -63.89 26.66
CA ASN A 5 -95.73 -62.97 26.27
C ASN A 5 -96.03 -62.24 24.94
N ILE A 6 -95.74 -60.94 24.96
CA ILE A 6 -95.72 -60.01 23.82
C ILE A 6 -94.29 -60.01 23.28
N PHE A 7 -94.08 -60.19 21.97
CA PHE A 7 -92.94 -59.57 21.27
C PHE A 7 -93.27 -59.27 19.80
N SER A 8 -93.02 -58.00 19.48
CA SER A 8 -93.13 -57.34 18.18
C SER A 8 -92.04 -57.78 17.20
N ARG A 9 -92.40 -57.91 15.91
CA ARG A 9 -91.46 -57.72 14.79
C ARG A 9 -92.23 -57.45 13.50
N ARG A 10 -92.28 -56.18 13.09
CA ARG A 10 -92.57 -55.79 11.70
C ARG A 10 -91.22 -55.56 11.02
N SER A 11 -90.94 -56.31 9.96
CA SER A 11 -89.69 -56.22 9.20
C SER A 11 -89.66 -54.91 8.41
N GLU A 12 -88.75 -54.01 8.74
CA GLU A 12 -88.34 -52.93 7.82
C GLU A 12 -87.44 -53.55 6.75
N ALA A 13 -87.84 -53.41 5.50
CA ALA A 13 -87.01 -53.75 4.35
C ALA A 13 -85.86 -52.72 4.26
N SER A 14 -84.64 -53.22 4.20
CA SER A 14 -83.44 -52.42 3.91
C SER A 14 -83.63 -51.73 2.54
N PRO A 15 -83.32 -50.43 2.38
CA PRO A 15 -83.29 -49.82 1.07
C PRO A 15 -82.21 -50.50 0.24
N THR A 16 -82.59 -51.02 -0.92
CA THR A 16 -81.72 -51.55 -1.96
C THR A 16 -80.76 -50.45 -2.42
N TYR A 17 -79.46 -50.72 -2.34
CA TYR A 17 -78.43 -49.91 -2.97
C TYR A 17 -78.55 -50.06 -4.50
N SER A 18 -78.92 -48.97 -5.18
CA SER A 18 -78.91 -48.92 -6.64
C SER A 18 -77.46 -48.72 -7.12
N PRO A 19 -76.95 -49.54 -8.04
CA PRO A 19 -75.63 -49.30 -8.63
C PRO A 19 -75.69 -48.00 -9.44
N VAL A 20 -74.70 -47.14 -9.22
CA VAL A 20 -74.46 -45.93 -10.02
C VAL A 20 -74.32 -46.35 -11.48
N SER A 21 -75.03 -45.68 -12.39
CA SER A 21 -74.98 -45.98 -13.83
C SER A 21 -73.61 -45.65 -14.41
N GLU A 22 -73.09 -46.49 -15.32
CA GLU A 22 -71.81 -46.27 -16.03
C GLU A 22 -71.73 -44.90 -16.74
N ASP A 23 -72.89 -44.31 -17.07
CA ASP A 23 -72.98 -42.99 -17.69
C ASP A 23 -72.68 -41.84 -16.72
N GLU A 24 -72.98 -41.97 -15.42
CA GLU A 24 -72.61 -40.96 -14.41
C GLU A 24 -71.12 -41.00 -14.05
N ASP A 25 -70.50 -42.19 -14.04
CA ASP A 25 -69.05 -42.34 -13.84
C ASP A 25 -68.26 -41.70 -15.00
N LYS A 26 -68.72 -41.88 -16.25
CA LYS A 26 -68.14 -41.21 -17.43
C LYS A 26 -68.32 -39.68 -17.40
N LEU A 27 -69.47 -39.20 -16.91
CA LEU A 27 -69.76 -37.76 -16.80
C LEU A 27 -68.83 -37.06 -15.79
N LEU A 28 -68.34 -37.80 -14.79
CA LEU A 28 -67.41 -37.32 -13.77
C LEU A 28 -65.93 -37.53 -14.17
N ASP A 29 -65.62 -38.48 -15.05
CA ASP A 29 -64.24 -38.79 -15.47
C ASP A 29 -63.63 -37.73 -16.41
N GLU A 30 -64.41 -37.15 -17.33
CA GLU A 30 -63.95 -36.06 -18.21
C GLU A 30 -63.48 -34.79 -17.45
N PRO A 31 -64.24 -34.23 -16.49
CA PRO A 31 -63.79 -33.09 -15.69
C PRO A 31 -62.58 -33.42 -14.80
N VAL A 32 -62.44 -34.68 -14.36
CA VAL A 32 -61.28 -35.15 -13.58
C VAL A 32 -60.02 -35.30 -14.45
N GLN A 33 -60.15 -35.74 -15.69
CA GLN A 33 -59.01 -35.82 -16.62
C GLN A 33 -58.54 -34.43 -17.09
N THR A 34 -59.47 -33.52 -17.36
CA THR A 34 -59.14 -32.13 -17.72
C THR A 34 -58.43 -31.39 -16.59
N THR A 35 -58.93 -31.50 -15.35
CA THR A 35 -58.25 -30.91 -14.18
C THR A 35 -56.88 -31.52 -13.90
N LYS A 36 -56.68 -32.83 -14.11
CA LYS A 36 -55.35 -33.46 -14.05
C LYS A 36 -54.39 -32.92 -15.11
N ALA A 37 -54.85 -32.74 -16.34
CA ALA A 37 -54.03 -32.19 -17.42
C ALA A 37 -53.63 -30.73 -17.16
N GLU A 38 -54.53 -29.92 -16.61
CA GLU A 38 -54.23 -28.54 -16.17
C GLU A 38 -53.22 -28.51 -15.01
N LEU A 39 -53.37 -29.42 -14.04
CA LEU A 39 -52.44 -29.54 -12.92
C LEU A 39 -51.01 -29.90 -13.39
N GLU A 40 -50.87 -30.81 -14.36
CA GLU A 40 -49.56 -31.15 -14.94
C GLU A 40 -48.95 -29.99 -15.74
N LYS A 41 -49.77 -29.25 -16.50
CA LYS A 41 -49.32 -28.00 -17.16
C LYS A 41 -48.82 -26.97 -16.15
N LEU A 42 -49.53 -26.77 -15.03
CA LEU A 42 -49.12 -25.86 -13.96
C LEU A 42 -47.84 -26.32 -13.26
N LYS A 43 -47.68 -27.62 -13.00
CA LYS A 43 -46.43 -28.18 -12.45
C LYS A 43 -45.26 -27.96 -13.39
N GLN A 44 -45.45 -28.17 -14.68
CA GLN A 44 -44.41 -27.96 -15.69
C GLN A 44 -44.05 -26.48 -15.84
N ALA A 45 -45.04 -25.59 -15.84
CA ALA A 45 -44.82 -24.15 -15.83
C ALA A 45 -44.05 -23.69 -14.56
N ASN A 46 -44.39 -24.22 -13.39
CA ASN A 46 -43.69 -23.94 -12.14
C ASN A 46 -42.24 -24.49 -12.17
N ALA A 47 -42.02 -25.69 -12.71
CA ALA A 47 -40.69 -26.25 -12.88
C ALA A 47 -39.83 -25.40 -13.83
N ASN A 48 -40.40 -24.93 -14.93
CA ASN A 48 -39.72 -24.03 -15.87
C ASN A 48 -39.44 -22.66 -15.23
N LEU A 49 -40.39 -22.09 -14.49
CA LEU A 49 -40.19 -20.84 -13.75
C LEU A 49 -39.06 -20.97 -12.73
N LYS A 50 -39.02 -22.06 -11.95
CA LYS A 50 -37.93 -22.34 -11.01
C LYS A 50 -36.57 -22.46 -11.70
N ARG A 51 -36.51 -23.11 -12.87
CA ARG A 51 -35.27 -23.20 -13.67
C ARG A 51 -34.81 -21.82 -14.15
N VAL A 52 -35.72 -21.00 -14.66
CA VAL A 52 -35.41 -19.64 -15.11
C VAL A 52 -34.92 -18.78 -13.93
N LEU A 53 -35.62 -18.82 -12.80
CA LEU A 53 -35.20 -18.11 -11.58
C LEU A 53 -33.83 -18.58 -11.06
N ALA A 54 -33.54 -19.88 -11.12
CA ALA A 54 -32.25 -20.43 -10.73
C ALA A 54 -31.12 -19.93 -11.65
N VAL A 55 -31.35 -19.87 -12.97
CA VAL A 55 -30.39 -19.32 -13.93
C VAL A 55 -30.12 -17.85 -13.65
N PHE A 56 -31.17 -17.04 -13.44
CA PHE A 56 -31.01 -15.63 -13.06
C PHE A 56 -30.27 -15.46 -11.73
N ALA A 57 -30.56 -16.29 -10.72
CA ALA A 57 -29.85 -16.26 -9.45
C ALA A 57 -28.36 -16.58 -9.60
N ILE A 58 -28.00 -17.55 -10.45
CA ILE A 58 -26.59 -17.88 -10.75
C ILE A 58 -25.88 -16.69 -11.41
N PHE A 59 -26.49 -16.08 -12.43
CA PHE A 59 -25.90 -14.92 -13.10
C PHE A 59 -25.77 -13.73 -12.15
N PHE A 60 -26.76 -13.49 -11.29
CA PHE A 60 -26.72 -12.44 -10.29
C PHE A 60 -25.61 -12.67 -9.26
N LEU A 61 -25.47 -13.91 -8.75
CA LEU A 61 -24.38 -14.27 -7.83
C LEU A 61 -23.00 -14.13 -8.50
N ALA A 62 -22.85 -14.53 -9.76
CA ALA A 62 -21.62 -14.34 -10.52
C ALA A 62 -21.27 -12.84 -10.71
N PHE A 63 -22.28 -12.01 -11.00
CA PHE A 63 -22.12 -10.57 -11.10
C PHE A 63 -21.70 -9.94 -9.76
N LEU A 64 -22.34 -10.34 -8.64
CA LEU A 64 -21.93 -9.92 -7.30
C LEU A 64 -20.52 -10.37 -6.97
N ALA A 65 -20.13 -11.60 -7.32
CA ALA A 65 -18.78 -12.10 -7.13
C ALA A 65 -17.74 -11.30 -7.94
N LEU A 66 -18.06 -10.89 -9.17
CA LEU A 66 -17.20 -10.02 -9.97
C LEU A 66 -17.05 -8.63 -9.35
N ILE A 67 -18.15 -8.04 -8.85
CA ILE A 67 -18.08 -6.77 -8.12
C ILE A 67 -17.24 -6.92 -6.87
N ALA A 68 -17.47 -7.97 -6.07
CA ALA A 68 -16.71 -8.23 -4.86
C ALA A 68 -15.22 -8.44 -5.16
N PHE A 69 -14.88 -9.19 -6.21
CA PHE A 69 -13.49 -9.40 -6.63
C PHE A 69 -12.82 -8.08 -7.08
N LYS A 70 -13.52 -7.26 -7.87
CA LYS A 70 -13.02 -5.96 -8.32
C LYS A 70 -12.87 -4.98 -7.15
N SER A 71 -13.84 -4.97 -6.24
CA SER A 71 -13.82 -4.16 -5.01
C SER A 71 -12.71 -4.62 -4.06
N TRP A 72 -12.49 -5.93 -3.93
CA TRP A 72 -11.42 -6.50 -3.11
C TRP A 72 -10.06 -6.06 -3.63
N LYS A 73 -9.82 -6.22 -4.93
CA LYS A 73 -8.58 -5.78 -5.57
C LYS A 73 -8.36 -4.26 -5.40
N SER A 74 -9.40 -3.47 -5.60
CA SER A 74 -9.33 -2.01 -5.37
C SER A 74 -9.12 -1.62 -3.91
N HIS A 75 -9.63 -2.41 -2.96
CA HIS A 75 -9.45 -2.18 -1.52
C HIS A 75 -8.03 -2.55 -1.08
N GLU A 76 -7.48 -3.64 -1.61
CA GLU A 76 -6.09 -4.03 -1.41
C GLU A 76 -5.12 -2.95 -1.92
N ASP A 77 -5.40 -2.37 -3.09
CA ASP A 77 -4.67 -1.22 -3.64
C ASP A 77 -4.81 0.05 -2.76
N SER A 78 -5.92 0.21 -2.04
CA SER A 78 -6.20 1.36 -1.15
C SER A 78 -5.62 1.21 0.27
N LEU A 79 -5.42 -0.03 0.73
CA LEU A 79 -4.76 -0.33 2.01
C LEU A 79 -3.25 -0.06 1.93
N MET A 80 -2.67 -0.13 0.73
CA MET A 80 -1.40 0.51 0.44
C MET A 80 -1.66 2.01 0.35
N PHE A 81 -0.97 2.84 1.12
CA PHE A 81 -1.14 4.30 1.14
C PHE A 81 -1.43 4.83 -0.27
N PRO A 82 -2.61 5.42 -0.54
CA PRO A 82 -2.94 5.86 -1.88
C PRO A 82 -1.95 6.95 -2.27
N ARG A 83 -1.04 6.62 -3.18
CA ARG A 83 -0.08 7.58 -3.70
C ARG A 83 -0.83 8.71 -4.39
N ILE A 84 -0.47 9.93 -4.02
CA ILE A 84 -0.97 11.17 -4.58
C ILE A 84 -0.33 11.40 -5.95
N LEU A 85 0.96 11.06 -6.09
CA LEU A 85 1.73 11.22 -7.31
C LEU A 85 1.55 10.01 -8.23
N LYS A 86 1.30 10.29 -9.51
CA LYS A 86 1.23 9.27 -10.55
C LYS A 86 2.64 8.79 -10.86
N SER A 87 2.91 7.49 -10.66
CA SER A 87 4.22 6.89 -10.89
C SER A 87 4.11 5.50 -11.52
N PRO A 88 5.05 5.11 -12.41
CA PRO A 88 5.17 3.74 -12.90
C PRO A 88 5.70 2.77 -11.84
N VAL A 89 6.37 3.28 -10.80
CA VAL A 89 6.95 2.47 -9.72
C VAL A 89 5.80 1.85 -8.92
N PRO A 90 5.78 0.54 -8.62
CA PRO A 90 4.74 -0.09 -7.81
C PRO A 90 4.79 0.41 -6.35
N SER A 91 3.69 0.21 -5.61
CA SER A 91 3.65 0.62 -4.21
C SER A 91 4.45 -0.37 -3.41
N MET A 92 5.38 0.12 -2.58
CA MET A 92 6.19 -0.75 -1.74
C MET A 92 5.41 -1.07 -0.46
N PRO A 93 5.36 -2.34 -0.03
CA PRO A 93 4.72 -2.70 1.22
C PRO A 93 5.45 -2.07 2.40
N MET A 94 4.71 -1.66 3.43
CA MET A 94 5.29 -1.15 4.65
C MET A 94 5.73 -2.30 5.56
N ASN A 95 6.90 -2.17 6.18
CA ASN A 95 7.36 -3.06 7.24
C ASN A 95 7.68 -2.26 8.51
N ILE A 96 7.48 -2.87 9.67
CA ILE A 96 7.96 -2.31 10.93
C ILE A 96 9.45 -2.61 11.00
N GLN A 97 10.25 -1.55 11.19
CA GLN A 97 11.69 -1.64 11.37
C GLN A 97 12.07 -0.99 12.69
N THR A 98 12.75 -1.74 13.56
CA THR A 98 13.44 -1.18 14.73
C THR A 98 14.84 -0.77 14.31
N PHE A 99 15.25 0.44 14.70
CA PHE A 99 16.60 0.91 14.41
C PHE A 99 17.56 0.41 15.46
N GLU A 100 18.58 -0.30 14.99
CA GLU A 100 19.65 -0.85 15.81
C GLU A 100 20.97 -0.33 15.25
N ARG A 101 21.95 -0.14 16.14
CA ARG A 101 23.29 0.25 15.70
C ARG A 101 23.86 -0.86 14.82
N ASN A 102 24.30 -0.50 13.62
CA ASN A 102 25.08 -1.37 12.77
C ASN A 102 26.51 -0.85 12.66
N SER A 103 27.48 -1.59 13.22
CA SER A 103 28.88 -1.18 13.25
C SER A 103 29.51 -1.01 11.86
N LEU A 104 29.03 -1.69 10.82
CA LEU A 104 29.54 -1.49 9.45
C LEU A 104 29.21 -0.10 8.92
N TYR A 105 28.06 0.46 9.30
CA TYR A 105 27.63 1.78 8.86
C TYR A 105 27.96 2.88 9.88
N ALA A 106 28.12 2.50 11.16
CA ALA A 106 28.45 3.38 12.28
C ALA A 106 29.94 3.39 12.65
N SER A 107 30.82 2.96 11.75
CA SER A 107 32.27 3.01 11.93
C SER A 107 32.92 4.03 11.00
N ARG A 108 34.13 4.44 11.38
CA ARG A 108 35.04 5.18 10.51
C ARG A 108 35.31 4.36 9.22
N PRO A 109 35.56 5.01 8.07
CA PRO A 109 35.87 4.31 6.82
C PRO A 109 36.96 3.26 6.96
N SER A 110 36.63 2.06 6.46
CA SER A 110 37.50 0.90 6.29
C SER A 110 37.09 0.21 4.98
N PRO A 111 37.92 -0.70 4.42
CA PRO A 111 37.54 -1.46 3.23
C PRO A 111 36.17 -2.15 3.37
N GLU A 112 35.88 -2.73 4.54
CA GLU A 112 34.63 -3.42 4.84
C GLU A 112 33.46 -2.45 4.97
N SER A 113 33.64 -1.34 5.68
CA SER A 113 32.61 -0.30 5.82
C SER A 113 32.29 0.32 4.47
N ASP A 114 33.30 0.67 3.67
CA ASP A 114 33.09 1.29 2.36
C ASP A 114 32.44 0.32 1.36
N ALA A 115 32.77 -0.97 1.41
CA ALA A 115 32.06 -1.99 0.64
C ALA A 115 30.58 -2.08 1.03
N ALA A 116 30.27 -2.05 2.33
CA ALA A 116 28.89 -2.06 2.82
C ALA A 116 28.11 -0.80 2.37
N TRP A 117 28.71 0.38 2.46
CA TRP A 117 28.10 1.63 1.98
C TRP A 117 27.86 1.62 0.46
N ASN A 118 28.80 1.10 -0.33
CA ASN A 118 28.61 0.97 -1.77
C ASN A 118 27.49 -0.03 -2.13
N ALA A 119 27.34 -1.09 -1.35
CA ALA A 119 26.29 -2.11 -1.53
C ALA A 119 24.87 -1.61 -1.21
N LEU A 120 24.72 -0.42 -0.59
CA LEU A 120 23.41 0.21 -0.41
C LEU A 120 22.78 0.63 -1.74
N LEU A 121 23.59 0.86 -2.76
CA LEU A 121 23.11 1.15 -4.11
C LEU A 121 22.98 -0.19 -4.88
N PRO A 122 21.78 -0.51 -5.40
CA PRO A 122 21.58 -1.73 -6.17
C PRO A 122 22.28 -1.64 -7.52
N GLU A 123 22.25 -2.74 -8.29
CA GLU A 123 22.62 -2.70 -9.71
C GLU A 123 21.88 -1.58 -10.44
N GLY A 124 22.58 -0.89 -11.36
CA GLY A 124 22.07 0.33 -11.98
C GLY A 124 22.10 1.57 -11.07
N ARG A 125 22.64 1.46 -9.85
CA ARG A 125 22.82 2.54 -8.86
C ARG A 125 21.52 3.22 -8.41
N GLY A 126 20.38 2.54 -8.53
CA GLY A 126 19.08 3.10 -8.16
C GLY A 126 18.37 3.89 -9.27
N PHE A 127 18.79 3.70 -10.53
CA PHE A 127 18.06 4.21 -11.69
C PHE A 127 17.07 3.18 -12.21
N VAL A 128 15.94 3.65 -12.73
CA VAL A 128 14.92 2.81 -13.38
C VAL A 128 14.61 3.31 -14.78
N TYR A 129 14.31 2.38 -15.67
CA TYR A 129 13.78 2.69 -17.00
C TYR A 129 12.30 3.00 -16.90
N VAL A 130 11.87 4.08 -17.56
CA VAL A 130 10.44 4.43 -17.65
C VAL A 130 10.06 4.55 -19.13
N PRO A 131 9.43 3.52 -19.71
CA PRO A 131 8.83 3.66 -21.04
C PRO A 131 7.62 4.60 -20.96
N GLU A 132 7.44 5.44 -21.99
CA GLU A 132 6.28 6.33 -22.12
C GLU A 132 6.08 7.23 -20.88
N SER A 133 7.15 7.94 -20.49
CA SER A 133 7.17 8.80 -19.29
C SER A 133 6.06 9.87 -19.29
N GLU A 134 5.61 10.29 -20.47
CA GLU A 134 4.50 11.23 -20.66
C GLU A 134 3.18 10.70 -20.08
N LYS A 135 2.97 9.37 -20.06
CA LYS A 135 1.81 8.73 -19.42
C LYS A 135 1.73 9.05 -17.94
N TYR A 136 2.87 9.30 -17.29
CA TYR A 136 3.00 9.59 -15.87
C TYR A 136 3.19 11.09 -15.60
N SER A 137 3.06 11.95 -16.62
CA SER A 137 3.32 13.39 -16.54
C SER A 137 4.75 13.71 -16.08
N LEU A 138 5.70 12.81 -16.35
CA LEU A 138 7.11 13.01 -16.03
C LEU A 138 7.80 13.79 -17.18
N PRO A 139 8.67 14.77 -16.87
CA PRO A 139 9.56 15.37 -17.85
C PRO A 139 10.51 14.34 -18.48
N PRO A 140 11.17 14.66 -19.61
CA PRO A 140 12.13 13.77 -20.23
C PRO A 140 13.26 13.35 -19.27
N GLY A 141 13.54 12.05 -19.24
CA GLY A 141 14.58 11.47 -18.40
C GLY A 141 15.99 11.65 -18.96
N GLU A 142 16.96 10.98 -18.35
CA GLU A 142 18.31 10.88 -18.90
C GLU A 142 18.30 9.86 -20.04
N LYS A 143 18.80 10.24 -21.22
CA LYS A 143 18.76 9.38 -22.40
C LYS A 143 19.90 8.37 -22.38
N THR A 144 19.56 7.09 -22.54
CA THR A 144 20.51 6.00 -22.74
C THR A 144 20.30 5.33 -24.09
N PHE A 145 21.15 4.37 -24.44
CA PHE A 145 20.97 3.55 -25.64
C PHE A 145 19.69 2.69 -25.61
N TYR A 146 19.19 2.35 -24.42
CA TYR A 146 18.03 1.46 -24.24
C TYR A 146 16.72 2.20 -23.93
N GLY A 147 16.77 3.50 -23.66
CA GLY A 147 15.60 4.31 -23.27
C GLY A 147 15.94 5.40 -22.26
N GLU A 148 14.92 6.08 -21.74
CA GLU A 148 15.08 7.10 -20.71
C GLU A 148 15.10 6.48 -19.30
N ILE A 149 16.04 6.95 -18.48
CA ILE A 149 16.18 6.55 -17.08
C ILE A 149 15.89 7.71 -16.13
N TYR A 150 15.45 7.34 -14.92
CA TYR A 150 15.13 8.25 -13.83
C TYR A 150 15.78 7.72 -12.56
N SER A 151 16.28 8.62 -11.72
CA SER A 151 16.84 8.25 -10.42
C SER A 151 15.71 8.07 -9.41
N VAL A 152 15.77 7.02 -8.60
CA VAL A 152 14.85 6.88 -7.45
C VAL A 152 15.41 7.66 -6.27
N SER A 153 14.59 8.54 -5.69
CA SER A 153 15.01 9.48 -4.64
C SER A 153 15.70 8.83 -3.45
N LEU A 154 15.21 7.69 -2.95
CA LEU A 154 15.86 6.92 -1.88
C LEU A 154 17.34 6.65 -2.17
N PHE A 155 17.65 6.16 -3.38
CA PHE A 155 19.02 5.80 -3.72
C PHE A 155 19.88 7.04 -4.00
N HIS A 156 19.30 8.12 -4.52
CA HIS A 156 19.99 9.40 -4.62
C HIS A 156 20.33 9.97 -3.23
N GLN A 157 19.39 9.92 -2.28
CA GLN A 157 19.59 10.35 -0.89
C GLN A 157 20.69 9.52 -0.21
N LEU A 158 20.68 8.18 -0.38
CA LEU A 158 21.72 7.30 0.14
C LEU A 158 23.09 7.57 -0.50
N HIS A 159 23.14 7.83 -1.81
CA HIS A 159 24.36 8.23 -2.51
C HIS A 159 24.93 9.52 -1.93
N CYS A 160 24.10 10.55 -1.77
CA CYS A 160 24.48 11.83 -1.18
C CYS A 160 24.97 11.67 0.27
N LEU A 161 24.28 10.90 1.10
CA LEU A 161 24.71 10.61 2.47
C LEU A 161 26.08 9.91 2.50
N GLY A 162 26.32 8.95 1.60
CA GLY A 162 27.62 8.29 1.44
C GLY A 162 28.73 9.24 0.99
N GLN A 163 28.46 10.17 0.07
CA GLN A 163 29.42 11.21 -0.32
C GLN A 163 29.73 12.16 0.85
N LEU A 164 28.73 12.59 1.60
CA LEU A 164 28.91 13.42 2.79
C LEU A 164 29.78 12.71 3.83
N ARG A 165 29.53 11.41 4.09
CA ARG A 165 30.39 10.58 4.95
C ARG A 165 31.83 10.60 4.45
N LYS A 166 32.05 10.34 3.16
CA LYS A 166 33.40 10.33 2.57
C LYS A 166 34.11 11.68 2.74
N TYR A 167 33.46 12.78 2.40
CA TYR A 167 34.06 14.12 2.49
C TYR A 167 34.34 14.52 3.92
N TYR A 168 33.42 14.21 4.84
CA TYR A 168 33.62 14.46 6.27
C TYR A 168 34.91 13.80 6.77
N TRP A 169 35.07 12.48 6.57
CA TRP A 169 36.25 11.77 7.05
C TRP A 169 37.55 12.19 6.35
N LEU A 170 37.49 12.49 5.05
CA LEU A 170 38.64 13.03 4.33
C LEU A 170 39.13 14.35 4.93
N LEU A 171 38.21 15.25 5.27
CA LEU A 171 38.54 16.54 5.89
C LEU A 171 39.08 16.36 7.31
N ILE A 172 38.45 15.50 8.12
CA ILE A 172 38.95 15.16 9.47
C ILE A 172 40.37 14.63 9.38
N ASP A 173 40.65 13.69 8.47
CA ASP A 173 41.97 13.08 8.33
C ASP A 173 43.02 14.07 7.81
N GLY A 174 42.62 14.98 6.91
CA GLY A 174 43.45 16.08 6.45
C GLY A 174 43.85 17.04 7.58
N VAL A 175 42.91 17.43 8.44
CA VAL A 175 43.18 18.31 9.58
C VAL A 175 44.05 17.58 10.62
N MET A 176 43.71 16.34 10.94
CA MET A 176 44.43 15.54 11.94
C MET A 176 45.85 15.20 11.49
N SER A 177 46.13 15.07 10.20
CA SER A 177 47.48 14.80 9.69
C SER A 177 48.39 16.04 9.64
N ASN A 178 47.84 17.23 9.40
CA ASN A 178 48.63 18.40 8.98
C ASN A 178 48.55 19.65 9.88
N SER A 179 47.57 19.75 10.79
CA SER A 179 47.37 20.96 11.61
C SER A 179 47.46 20.69 13.11
N THR A 180 48.44 21.30 13.79
CA THR A 180 48.53 21.24 15.26
C THR A 180 47.57 22.19 15.97
N SER A 181 47.18 23.30 15.33
CA SER A 181 46.31 24.32 15.94
C SER A 181 44.82 23.97 15.89
N LEU A 182 44.38 23.20 14.89
CA LEU A 182 42.97 22.79 14.75
C LEU A 182 42.66 21.45 15.40
N ARG A 183 43.69 20.64 15.73
CA ARG A 183 43.54 19.35 16.42
C ARG A 183 42.68 19.42 17.68
N PRO A 184 42.91 20.35 18.64
CA PRO A 184 42.08 20.43 19.85
C PRO A 184 40.60 20.72 19.55
N MET A 185 40.32 21.49 18.51
CA MET A 185 38.96 21.78 18.06
C MET A 185 38.30 20.55 17.45
N VAL A 186 39.02 19.80 16.60
CA VAL A 186 38.54 18.55 16.00
C VAL A 186 38.33 17.48 17.07
N ASP A 187 39.25 17.32 18.02
CA ASP A 187 39.11 16.39 19.14
C ASP A 187 37.88 16.74 19.99
N GLY A 188 37.63 18.03 20.24
CA GLY A 188 36.43 18.50 20.91
C GLY A 188 35.13 18.22 20.13
N LEU A 189 35.15 18.40 18.81
CA LEU A 189 33.99 18.15 17.92
C LEU A 189 33.67 16.67 17.78
N LEU A 190 34.68 15.81 17.67
CA LEU A 190 34.53 14.36 17.63
C LEU A 190 34.12 13.81 19.01
N GLY A 191 34.43 14.53 20.09
CA GLY A 191 34.28 14.06 21.45
C GLY A 191 35.22 12.88 21.75
N PRO A 192 35.05 12.20 22.90
CA PRO A 192 35.97 11.15 23.36
C PRO A 192 36.13 9.94 22.43
N SER A 193 35.35 9.84 21.35
CA SER A 193 35.34 8.65 20.48
C SER A 193 34.88 8.86 19.02
N GLY A 194 34.44 10.05 18.60
CA GLY A 194 33.85 10.24 17.26
C GLY A 194 32.52 9.49 17.05
N GLU A 195 31.98 8.88 18.11
CA GLU A 195 30.82 7.98 18.07
C GLU A 195 29.52 8.71 17.74
N HIS A 196 29.43 10.00 18.05
CA HIS A 196 28.24 10.78 17.74
C HIS A 196 28.06 10.86 16.22
N VAL A 197 29.05 11.39 15.50
CA VAL A 197 28.97 11.54 14.05
C VAL A 197 28.87 10.19 13.34
N SER A 198 29.61 9.19 13.82
CA SER A 198 29.59 7.86 13.21
C SER A 198 28.21 7.21 13.31
N HIS A 199 27.55 7.27 14.48
CA HIS A 199 26.18 6.75 14.58
C HIS A 199 25.16 7.62 13.83
N CYS A 200 25.35 8.94 13.74
CA CYS A 200 24.47 9.81 12.96
C CYS A 200 24.36 9.35 11.51
N PHE A 201 25.47 8.94 10.88
CA PHE A 201 25.44 8.40 9.52
C PHE A 201 24.62 7.11 9.41
N ASP A 202 24.77 6.18 10.36
CA ASP A 202 23.96 4.96 10.39
C ASP A 202 22.48 5.24 10.68
N TYR A 203 22.20 6.14 11.62
CA TYR A 203 20.85 6.57 11.96
C TYR A 203 20.15 7.20 10.75
N LEU A 204 20.79 8.17 10.08
CA LEU A 204 20.25 8.81 8.89
C LEU A 204 20.07 7.80 7.75
N ARG A 205 21.00 6.88 7.53
CA ARG A 205 20.85 5.78 6.55
C ARG A 205 19.59 4.98 6.82
N GLN A 206 19.35 4.58 8.08
CA GLN A 206 18.16 3.85 8.49
C GLN A 206 16.88 4.69 8.31
N THR A 207 16.91 5.98 8.66
CA THR A 207 15.80 6.91 8.42
C THR A 207 15.43 6.99 6.95
N LEU A 208 16.42 7.13 6.05
CA LEU A 208 16.18 7.19 4.60
C LEU A 208 15.57 5.88 4.09
N GLN A 209 16.12 4.73 4.47
CA GLN A 209 15.58 3.42 4.07
C GLN A 209 14.17 3.16 4.62
N CYS A 210 13.89 3.60 5.84
CA CYS A 210 12.57 3.47 6.45
C CYS A 210 11.54 4.40 5.80
N ALA A 211 11.94 5.62 5.41
CA ALA A 211 11.09 6.53 4.67
C ALA A 211 10.82 6.00 3.25
N GLY A 212 11.83 5.39 2.62
CA GLY A 212 11.69 4.66 1.36
C GLY A 212 11.14 5.55 0.24
N ASP A 213 11.69 6.75 0.06
CA ASP A 213 11.17 7.72 -0.91
C ASP A 213 11.33 7.21 -2.36
N MET A 214 10.23 6.75 -2.94
CA MET A 214 10.18 6.18 -4.29
C MET A 214 9.85 7.20 -5.39
N ALA A 215 9.98 8.51 -5.11
CA ALA A 215 9.84 9.53 -6.14
C ALA A 215 10.87 9.32 -7.27
N LEU A 216 10.47 9.70 -8.49
CA LEU A 216 11.31 9.60 -9.68
C LEU A 216 11.87 10.97 -10.03
N GLU A 217 13.19 11.09 -9.90
CA GLU A 217 13.94 12.30 -10.20
C GLU A 217 14.43 12.27 -11.64
N TRP A 218 14.07 13.30 -12.40
CA TRP A 218 14.57 13.53 -13.75
C TRP A 218 15.81 14.44 -13.71
N PRO A 219 16.69 14.34 -14.72
CA PRO A 219 17.83 15.23 -14.82
C PRO A 219 17.43 16.69 -15.07
N ARG A 220 18.19 17.60 -14.47
CA ARG A 220 18.12 19.03 -14.76
C ARG A 220 18.48 19.29 -16.23
N LYS A 221 17.95 20.39 -16.77
CA LYS A 221 18.28 20.84 -18.13
C LYS A 221 19.51 21.73 -18.07
N GLU A 222 20.56 21.34 -18.76
CA GLU A 222 21.78 22.13 -18.90
C GLU A 222 21.60 23.29 -19.91
N GLU A 223 22.54 24.24 -19.91
CA GLU A 223 22.53 25.39 -20.84
C GLU A 223 22.54 24.96 -22.31
N ASP A 224 23.27 23.89 -22.64
CA ASP A 224 23.34 23.31 -23.98
C ASP A 224 22.10 22.46 -24.35
N GLY A 225 21.14 22.35 -23.43
CA GLY A 225 19.92 21.58 -23.57
C GLY A 225 20.06 20.09 -23.27
N SER A 226 21.26 19.62 -22.93
CA SER A 226 21.50 18.24 -22.47
C SER A 226 20.89 18.00 -21.09
N ARG A 227 20.76 16.72 -20.73
CA ARG A 227 20.10 16.24 -19.51
C ARG A 227 20.81 15.00 -19.00
N PHE A 228 21.69 15.19 -18.01
CA PHE A 228 22.48 14.09 -17.44
C PHE A 228 22.72 14.21 -15.93
N ALA A 229 22.53 15.39 -15.34
CA ALA A 229 22.74 15.59 -13.91
C ALA A 229 21.41 15.58 -13.17
N VAL A 230 21.29 14.74 -12.14
CA VAL A 230 20.15 14.71 -11.22
C VAL A 230 20.56 15.43 -9.94
N ASP A 231 19.81 16.45 -9.55
CA ASP A 231 20.07 17.26 -8.34
C ASP A 231 18.92 17.21 -7.32
N GLY A 232 17.82 16.53 -7.65
CA GLY A 232 16.63 16.42 -6.81
C GLY A 232 15.76 17.68 -6.77
N TRP A 233 16.12 18.75 -7.48
CA TRP A 233 15.37 20.01 -7.41
C TRP A 233 14.19 20.04 -8.37
N GLY A 234 13.08 20.60 -7.90
CA GLY A 234 11.82 20.66 -8.66
C GLY A 234 11.12 19.32 -8.81
N ILE A 235 11.56 18.28 -8.08
CA ILE A 235 10.91 16.98 -8.04
C ILE A 235 9.83 16.96 -6.94
N PRO A 236 8.61 16.50 -7.23
CA PRO A 236 7.58 16.34 -6.21
C PRO A 236 7.83 15.09 -5.36
N HIS A 237 7.67 15.23 -4.04
CA HIS A 237 7.78 14.16 -3.06
C HIS A 237 6.49 14.05 -2.23
N GLU A 238 6.21 12.86 -1.70
CA GLU A 238 5.07 12.61 -0.81
C GLU A 238 5.49 12.68 0.66
N CYS A 239 5.41 13.88 1.22
CA CYS A 239 5.84 14.14 2.60
C CYS A 239 4.68 14.08 3.59
N ARG A 240 5.00 13.84 4.87
CA ARG A 240 4.09 14.19 5.96
C ARG A 240 3.95 15.72 6.01
N ASN A 241 2.74 16.20 6.29
CA ASN A 241 2.47 17.64 6.34
C ASN A 241 3.29 18.29 7.48
N TRP A 242 4.22 19.16 7.10
CA TRP A 242 5.15 19.80 8.03
C TRP A 242 4.44 20.71 9.04
N ASP A 243 3.47 21.51 8.58
CA ASP A 243 2.76 22.45 9.45
C ASP A 243 2.00 21.71 10.55
N HIS A 244 1.33 20.60 10.22
CA HIS A 244 0.65 19.76 11.18
C HIS A 244 1.62 19.09 12.18
N ILE A 245 2.81 18.68 11.73
CA ILE A 245 3.86 18.18 12.63
C ILE A 245 4.27 19.29 13.60
N VAL A 246 4.56 20.48 13.08
CA VAL A 246 5.00 21.63 13.88
C VAL A 246 3.93 22.07 14.87
N ASP A 247 2.65 22.11 14.46
CA ASP A 247 1.55 22.49 15.34
C ASP A 247 1.35 21.48 16.47
N TYR A 248 1.48 20.18 16.19
CA TYR A 248 1.50 19.14 17.23
C TYR A 248 2.65 19.35 18.22
N MET A 249 3.85 19.65 17.72
CA MET A 249 5.02 19.89 18.57
C MET A 249 4.84 21.16 19.42
N LYS A 250 4.30 22.25 18.88
CA LYS A 250 4.00 23.47 19.65
C LYS A 250 2.96 23.23 20.75
N ALA A 251 2.04 22.30 20.55
CA ALA A 251 1.08 21.92 21.58
C ALA A 251 1.66 20.95 22.64
N SER A 252 2.76 20.25 22.31
CA SER A 252 3.27 19.10 23.09
C SER A 252 4.74 19.23 23.51
N TYR A 253 5.38 20.38 23.29
CA TYR A 253 6.83 20.55 23.50
C TYR A 253 7.23 20.46 24.98
N PHE A 254 8.48 20.08 25.21
CA PHE A 254 9.11 20.14 26.52
C PHE A 254 9.52 21.57 26.85
N ASN A 255 9.02 22.13 27.96
CA ASN A 255 9.07 23.56 28.26
C ASN A 255 10.43 24.09 28.79
N LEU A 256 11.47 23.27 28.84
CA LEU A 256 12.81 23.65 29.33
C LEU A 256 13.93 23.44 28.29
N SER A 257 13.60 23.30 27.01
CA SER A 257 14.60 23.21 25.92
C SER A 257 14.87 24.59 25.29
N MET A 258 16.16 24.95 25.13
CA MET A 258 16.59 26.10 24.31
C MET A 258 16.93 25.62 22.89
N ASN A 259 16.69 26.45 21.87
CA ASN A 259 16.92 26.11 20.46
C ASN A 259 18.15 26.84 19.89
N SER A 260 19.35 26.47 20.36
CA SER A 260 20.63 26.96 19.83
C SER A 260 21.48 25.85 19.18
N ASP A 261 20.93 24.64 19.09
CA ASP A 261 21.76 23.43 18.89
C ASP A 261 21.97 23.08 17.42
N ILE A 262 21.17 23.64 16.50
CA ILE A 262 21.21 23.31 15.06
C ILE A 262 22.23 24.17 14.31
N ALA A 263 22.36 25.44 14.67
CA ALA A 263 23.29 26.39 14.05
C ALA A 263 23.92 27.30 15.13
N PRO A 264 24.80 26.76 15.99
CA PRO A 264 25.47 27.57 17.00
C PRO A 264 26.42 28.58 16.34
N ASP A 265 26.69 29.70 17.02
CA ASP A 265 27.61 30.74 16.54
C ASP A 265 28.96 30.16 16.13
N HIS A 266 29.24 30.16 14.82
CA HIS A 266 30.47 29.60 14.29
C HIS A 266 31.65 30.57 14.60
N PRO A 267 32.77 30.08 15.16
CA PRO A 267 33.91 30.93 15.51
C PRO A 267 34.47 31.75 14.34
N MET A 268 34.36 31.25 13.11
CA MET A 268 34.80 31.96 11.90
C MET A 268 33.88 33.11 11.45
N HIS A 269 32.69 33.28 12.04
CA HIS A 269 31.79 34.40 11.73
C HIS A 269 32.01 35.62 12.62
N LYS A 270 32.88 35.54 13.64
CA LYS A 270 33.13 36.66 14.57
C LYS A 270 33.72 37.91 13.91
N ASP A 271 34.44 37.77 12.80
CA ASP A 271 35.02 38.90 12.06
C ASP A 271 34.12 39.45 10.94
N ALA A 272 32.96 38.83 10.67
CA ALA A 272 32.05 39.25 9.60
C ALA A 272 30.95 40.23 10.07
N MET A 273 30.72 40.33 11.39
CA MET A 273 29.70 41.21 12.00
C MET A 273 30.18 42.65 12.25
N VAL A 274 31.19 43.14 11.52
CA VAL A 274 31.64 44.55 11.57
C VAL A 274 31.21 45.36 10.33
N LYS A 275 30.56 44.74 9.34
CA LYS A 275 30.00 45.48 8.21
C LYS A 275 28.72 44.82 7.67
N LEU A 276 27.60 45.08 8.34
CA LEU A 276 26.30 45.29 7.71
C LEU A 276 25.54 46.34 8.53
#